data_AF-A0A920M556-F1
#
_entry.id   AF-A0A920M556-F1
#
_cell.length_a   1.000
_cell.length_b   1.000
_cell.length_c   1.000
_cell.angle_alpha   90.00
_cell.angle_beta   90.00
_cell.angle_gamma   90.00
#
_symmetry.space_group_name_H-M   'P 1'
#
loop_
_entity.id
_entity.type
_entity.pdbx_description
1 polymer ?
#
loop_
_entity_poly.entity_id
_entity_poly.type
_entity_poly.pdbx_seq_one_letter_code
_entity_poly.pdbx_strand_id
1 'polypeptide(L)'
;MKIQDIKVDVFEWKGTPWKTNYRNIFGQDVNLSVIRIITDEGIEGNSFLGSSKLGSEHPHKGIVVFAKELLIGRNPQDISKIWNDLWKMNRSLSLNAIASIELPYGI
;
A
#
# COMPACT_ATOMS: atom_id res chain seq x y z
N MET A 1 -3.73 -21.29 -2.24
CA MET A 1 -3.13 -19.96 -2.14
C MET A 1 -4.01 -19.03 -1.32
N LYS A 2 -3.56 -18.67 -0.12
CA LYS A 2 -4.21 -17.74 0.81
C LYS A 2 -3.18 -16.79 1.40
N ILE A 3 -3.59 -15.56 1.70
CA ILE A 3 -2.72 -14.59 2.38
C ILE A 3 -2.50 -15.04 3.82
N GLN A 4 -1.23 -15.19 4.19
CA GLN A 4 -0.79 -15.56 5.54
C GLN A 4 -0.30 -14.36 6.33
N ASP A 5 0.35 -13.40 5.68
CA ASP A 5 0.84 -12.19 6.33
C ASP A 5 0.86 -10.99 5.37
N ILE A 6 0.81 -9.79 5.95
CA ILE A 6 1.00 -8.53 5.26
C ILE A 6 2.00 -7.71 6.07
N LYS A 7 3.11 -7.36 5.45
CA LYS A 7 4.18 -6.55 6.02
C LYS A 7 4.26 -5.22 5.30
N VAL A 8 4.73 -4.23 6.03
CA VAL A 8 4.82 -2.86 5.58
C VAL A 8 6.16 -2.30 6.05
N ASP A 9 7.09 -2.13 5.11
CA ASP A 9 8.43 -1.62 5.40
C ASP A 9 8.51 -0.16 4.99
N VAL A 10 8.80 0.71 5.97
CA VAL A 10 8.96 2.16 5.75
C VAL A 10 10.44 2.46 5.57
N PHE A 11 10.77 3.28 4.59
CA PHE A 11 12.11 3.82 4.41
C PHE A 11 12.06 5.31 4.06
N GLU A 12 13.03 6.05 4.59
CA GLU A 12 13.19 7.46 4.30
C GLU A 12 13.77 7.62 2.88
N TRP A 13 13.04 8.29 2.00
CA TRP A 13 13.55 8.74 0.71
C TRP A 13 14.01 10.18 0.84
N LYS A 14 15.33 10.38 0.77
CA LYS A 14 15.93 11.71 0.73
C LYS A 14 15.99 12.23 -0.70
N GLY A 15 15.61 13.48 -0.89
CA GLY A 15 15.58 14.07 -2.23
C GLY A 15 15.88 15.56 -2.23
N THR A 16 16.10 16.07 -3.43
CA THR A 16 16.25 17.50 -3.65
C THR A 16 14.91 18.05 -4.13
N PRO A 17 14.23 18.92 -3.35
CA PRO A 17 12.93 19.45 -3.74
C PRO A 17 12.97 20.18 -5.09
N TRP A 18 12.01 19.88 -5.95
CA TRP A 18 11.82 20.57 -7.23
C TRP A 18 10.34 20.89 -7.46
N LYS A 19 10.06 21.86 -8.34
CA LYS A 19 8.71 22.40 -8.57
C LYS A 19 8.34 22.30 -10.04
N THR A 20 7.12 21.87 -10.33
CA THR A 20 6.52 22.03 -11.67
C THR A 20 5.73 23.32 -11.78
N ASN A 21 5.22 23.85 -10.65
CA ASN A 21 4.56 25.15 -10.54
C ASN A 21 4.53 25.61 -9.07
N TYR A 22 3.89 26.75 -8.78
CA TYR A 22 3.80 27.32 -7.43
C TYR A 22 3.14 26.39 -6.39
N ARG A 23 2.22 25.50 -6.81
CA ARG A 23 1.44 24.62 -5.92
C ARG A 23 2.00 23.20 -5.81
N ASN A 24 2.91 22.81 -6.69
CA ASN A 24 3.37 21.42 -6.80
C ASN A 24 4.88 21.34 -6.56
N ILE A 25 5.23 20.86 -5.36
CA ILE A 25 6.58 20.52 -4.94
C ILE A 25 6.70 18.99 -4.92
N PHE A 26 7.84 18.48 -5.38
CA PHE A 26 8.16 17.06 -5.47
C PHE A 26 9.59 16.81 -5.02
N GLY A 27 9.93 15.55 -4.75
CA GLY A 27 11.31 15.14 -4.48
C GLY A 27 11.87 15.70 -3.18
N GLN A 28 11.00 16.17 -2.29
CA GLN A 28 11.34 16.48 -0.90
C GLN A 28 11.59 15.18 -0.13
N ASP A 29 12.16 15.31 1.06
CA ASP A 29 12.28 14.18 1.99
C ASP A 29 10.87 13.66 2.30
N VAL A 30 10.64 12.39 1.98
CA VAL A 30 9.37 11.70 2.18
C VAL A 30 9.63 10.27 2.62
N ASN A 31 8.78 9.72 3.48
CA ASN A 31 8.79 8.29 3.69
C ASN A 31 8.10 7.59 2.50
N LEU A 32 8.73 6.57 1.95
CA LEU A 32 8.13 5.61 1.04
C LEU A 32 8.06 4.26 1.72
N SER A 33 7.21 3.40 1.17
CA SER A 33 7.07 2.07 1.75
C SER A 33 6.82 0.99 0.73
N VAL A 34 7.23 -0.22 1.10
CA VAL A 34 6.88 -1.44 0.38
C VAL A 34 5.86 -2.21 1.20
N ILE A 35 4.77 -2.60 0.56
CA ILE A 35 3.83 -3.58 1.09
C ILE A 35 4.22 -4.93 0.54
N ARG A 36 4.31 -5.92 1.43
CA ARG A 36 4.59 -7.31 1.09
C ARG A 36 3.42 -8.17 1.53
N ILE A 37 2.79 -8.85 0.59
CA ILE A 37 1.71 -9.81 0.83
C ILE A 37 2.30 -11.20 0.66
N ILE A 38 2.28 -12.00 1.73
CA ILE A 38 2.91 -13.32 1.78
C ILE A 38 1.81 -14.36 1.83
N THR A 39 1.87 -15.35 0.94
CA THR A 39 0.90 -16.46 0.91
C THR A 39 1.35 -17.67 1.71
N ASP A 40 0.41 -18.55 2.04
CA ASP A 40 0.64 -19.87 2.65
C ASP A 40 1.50 -20.82 1.79
N GLU A 41 1.70 -20.50 0.52
CA GLU A 41 2.55 -21.22 -0.42
C GLU A 41 3.96 -20.61 -0.53
N GLY A 42 4.27 -19.56 0.23
CA GLY A 42 5.55 -18.87 0.20
C GLY A 42 5.73 -17.91 -0.98
N ILE A 43 4.65 -17.57 -1.69
CA ILE A 43 4.68 -16.59 -2.79
C ILE A 43 4.52 -15.18 -2.21
N GLU A 44 5.32 -14.23 -2.70
CA GLU A 44 5.33 -12.86 -2.23
C GLU A 44 4.91 -11.87 -3.31
N GLY A 45 3.88 -11.09 -3.00
CA GLY A 45 3.42 -9.96 -3.79
C GLY A 45 3.96 -8.64 -3.21
N ASN A 46 4.57 -7.81 -4.05
CA ASN A 46 5.18 -6.55 -3.61
C ASN A 46 4.54 -5.34 -4.29
N SER A 47 4.27 -4.27 -3.54
CA SER A 47 3.81 -3.00 -4.09
C SER A 47 4.39 -1.80 -3.33
N PHE A 48 4.45 -0.66 -4.01
CA PHE A 48 4.87 0.59 -3.37
C PHE A 48 3.67 1.36 -2.82
N LEU A 49 3.92 2.05 -1.72
CA LEU A 49 3.00 3.01 -1.12
C LEU A 49 3.72 4.32 -0.83
N GLY A 50 3.08 5.42 -1.20
CA GLY A 50 3.68 6.75 -1.17
C GLY A 50 4.21 7.16 -2.54
N SER A 51 4.58 8.44 -2.64
CA SER A 51 5.09 9.06 -3.86
C SER A 51 6.08 10.17 -3.50
N SER A 52 6.79 10.67 -4.50
CA SER A 52 7.69 11.83 -4.36
C SER A 52 6.98 13.15 -3.97
N LYS A 53 5.64 13.17 -3.93
CA LYS A 53 4.82 14.32 -3.51
C LYS A 53 4.15 14.11 -2.15
N LEU A 54 3.65 12.90 -1.92
CA LEU A 54 2.92 12.52 -0.71
C LEU A 54 3.53 11.23 -0.16
N GLY A 55 4.20 11.34 0.99
CA GLY A 55 4.80 10.21 1.69
C GLY A 55 3.78 9.19 2.19
N SER A 56 4.28 8.06 2.64
CA SER A 56 3.52 6.90 3.09
C SER A 56 2.95 7.03 4.52
N GLU A 57 3.32 8.09 5.25
CA GLU A 57 2.90 8.37 6.65
C GLU A 57 1.38 8.24 6.88
N HIS A 58 0.60 8.86 6.00
CA HIS A 58 -0.85 8.93 6.09
C HIS A 58 -1.55 7.61 5.73
N PRO A 59 -1.24 6.96 4.59
CA PRO A 59 -1.90 5.71 4.21
C PRO A 59 -1.50 4.49 5.06
N HIS A 60 -0.34 4.50 5.73
CA HIS A 60 0.16 3.37 6.52
C HIS A 60 -0.78 2.87 7.61
N LYS A 61 -1.30 3.81 8.40
CA LYS A 61 -2.09 3.46 9.60
C LYS A 61 -3.35 2.67 9.23
N GLY A 62 -3.96 2.99 8.09
CA GLY A 62 -5.14 2.28 7.61
C GLY A 62 -4.84 0.83 7.24
N ILE A 63 -3.71 0.57 6.57
CA ILE A 63 -3.34 -0.76 6.08
C ILE A 63 -3.03 -1.71 7.23
N VAL A 64 -2.18 -1.27 8.15
CA VAL A 64 -1.75 -2.10 9.28
C VAL A 64 -2.92 -2.45 10.20
N VAL A 65 -3.86 -1.52 10.40
CA VAL A 65 -4.97 -1.68 11.35
C VAL A 65 -6.18 -2.39 10.73
N PHE A 66 -6.56 -2.08 9.49
CA PHE A 66 -7.81 -2.57 8.90
C PHE A 66 -7.61 -3.58 7.78
N ALA A 67 -6.64 -3.35 6.90
CA ALA A 67 -6.46 -4.21 5.74
C ALA A 67 -5.97 -5.60 6.15
N LYS A 68 -5.06 -5.69 7.11
CA LYS A 68 -4.53 -6.98 7.58
C LYS A 68 -5.64 -7.93 8.03
N GLU A 69 -6.49 -7.50 8.96
CA GLU A 69 -7.59 -8.30 9.50
C GLU A 69 -8.57 -8.82 8.43
N LEU A 70 -8.78 -8.06 7.36
CA LEU A 70 -9.75 -8.42 6.31
C LEU A 70 -9.17 -9.31 5.20
N LEU A 71 -7.85 -9.33 5.07
CA LEU A 71 -7.15 -9.99 3.97
C LEU A 71 -6.53 -11.33 4.36
N ILE A 72 -6.16 -11.51 5.64
CA ILE A 72 -5.67 -12.81 6.11
C ILE A 72 -6.68 -13.93 5.77
N GLY A 73 -6.19 -15.02 5.20
CA GLY A 73 -6.97 -16.19 4.80
C GLY A 73 -7.71 -16.06 3.46
N ARG A 74 -7.70 -14.88 2.82
CA ARG A 74 -8.30 -14.65 1.49
C ARG A 74 -7.34 -15.13 0.40
N ASN A 75 -7.87 -15.52 -0.76
CA ASN A 75 -7.06 -15.75 -1.95
C ASN A 75 -6.68 -14.38 -2.56
N PRO A 76 -5.39 -14.06 -2.75
CA PRO A 76 -4.99 -12.77 -3.34
C PRO A 76 -5.48 -12.57 -4.77
N GLN A 77 -5.81 -13.64 -5.51
CA GLN A 77 -6.38 -13.56 -6.87
C GLN A 77 -7.86 -13.16 -6.92
N ASP A 78 -8.55 -13.07 -5.77
CA ASP A 78 -9.92 -12.55 -5.69
C ASP A 78 -9.96 -11.02 -5.77
N ILE A 79 -9.20 -10.43 -6.70
CA ILE A 79 -8.85 -8.99 -6.76
C ILE A 79 -10.11 -8.12 -6.71
N SER A 80 -11.11 -8.37 -7.56
CA SER A 80 -12.34 -7.57 -7.60
C SER A 80 -13.16 -7.68 -6.31
N LYS A 81 -13.12 -8.83 -5.63
CA LYS A 81 -13.82 -9.03 -4.36
C LYS A 81 -13.10 -8.32 -3.22
N ILE A 82 -11.78 -8.41 -3.20
CA ILE A 82 -10.92 -7.66 -2.27
C ILE A 82 -11.14 -6.15 -2.44
N TRP A 83 -11.08 -5.65 -3.67
CA TRP A 83 -11.32 -4.24 -3.97
C TRP A 83 -12.69 -3.76 -3.46
N ASN A 84 -13.75 -4.49 -3.78
CA ASN A 84 -15.11 -4.14 -3.35
C ASN A 84 -15.26 -4.11 -1.82
N ASP A 85 -14.61 -5.01 -1.10
CA ASP A 85 -14.66 -5.03 0.37
C ASP A 85 -13.84 -3.90 0.99
N LEU A 86 -12.65 -3.61 0.45
CA LEU A 86 -11.81 -2.50 0.91
C LEU A 86 -12.45 -1.14 0.60
N TRP A 87 -13.11 -1.01 -0.55
CA TRP A 87 -13.79 0.23 -0.97
C TRP A 87 -14.91 0.64 -0.02
N LYS A 88 -15.61 -0.33 0.61
CA LYS A 88 -16.61 -0.04 1.64
C LYS A 88 -16.03 0.69 2.86
N MET A 89 -14.71 0.63 3.05
CA MET A 89 -13.99 1.35 4.10
C MET A 89 -13.19 2.54 3.57
N ASN A 90 -13.51 3.09 2.40
CA ASN A 90 -12.78 4.22 1.79
C ASN A 90 -12.71 5.50 2.65
N ARG A 91 -13.48 5.56 3.76
CA ARG A 91 -13.36 6.62 4.77
C ARG A 91 -12.22 6.40 5.77
N SER A 92 -11.81 5.14 5.96
CA SER A 92 -10.74 4.72 6.88
C SER A 92 -9.48 4.28 6.13
N LEU A 93 -9.63 3.80 4.90
CA LEU A 93 -8.55 3.44 3.98
C LEU A 93 -8.48 4.45 2.83
N SER A 94 -7.31 5.06 2.66
CA SER A 94 -7.08 5.93 1.50
C SER A 94 -7.10 5.12 0.19
N LEU A 95 -7.49 5.75 -0.92
CA LEU A 95 -7.47 5.11 -2.24
C LEU A 95 -6.07 4.56 -2.59
N ASN A 96 -5.00 5.29 -2.24
CA ASN A 96 -3.63 4.83 -2.46
C ASN A 96 -3.33 3.53 -1.69
N ALA A 97 -3.81 3.43 -0.45
CA ALA A 97 -3.67 2.21 0.34
C ALA A 97 -4.41 1.03 -0.29
N ILE A 98 -5.63 1.25 -0.76
CA ILE A 98 -6.43 0.21 -1.42
C ILE A 98 -5.75 -0.24 -2.72
N ALA A 99 -5.29 0.70 -3.55
CA ALA A 99 -4.62 0.40 -4.81
C ALA A 99 -3.31 -0.38 -4.63
N SER A 100 -2.50 -0.04 -3.62
CA SER A 100 -1.28 -0.79 -3.31
C SER A 100 -1.57 -2.23 -2.86
N ILE A 101 -2.75 -2.51 -2.28
CA ILE A 101 -3.15 -3.87 -1.90
C ILE A 101 -3.70 -4.66 -3.09
N GLU A 102 -4.37 -3.99 -4.04
CA GLU A 102 -5.01 -4.63 -5.19
C GLU A 102 -4.00 -5.20 -6.20
N LEU A 103 -2.91 -4.47 -6.45
CA LEU A 103 -1.97 -4.77 -7.53
C LEU A 103 -0.54 -5.04 -7.02
N PRO A 104 -0.33 -6.03 -6.15
CA PRO A 104 1.00 -6.49 -5.80
C PRO A 104 1.61 -7.31 -6.94
N TYR A 105 2.85 -7.03 -7.32
CA TYR A 105 3.57 -7.82 -8.31
C TYR A 105 4.07 -9.13 -7.69
N GLY A 106 3.82 -10.26 -8.34
CA GLY A 106 4.39 -11.57 -7.98
C GLY A 106 3.41 -12.61 -7.42
N ILE A 107 2.12 -12.28 -7.25
CA ILE A 107 1.05 -13.18 -6.80
C ILE A 107 -0.21 -13.06 -7.65
#